data_AF-A0A522V271-F1
#
_entry.id   AF-A0A522V271-F1
#
_cell.length_a   1.000
_cell.length_b   1.000
_cell.length_c   1.000
_cell.angle_alpha   90.00
_cell.angle_beta   90.00
_cell.angle_gamma   90.00
#
_symmetry.space_group_name_H-M   'P 1'
#
loop_
_entity.id
_entity.type
_entity.pdbx_description
1 polymer ?
#
loop_
_entity_poly.entity_id
_entity_poly.type
_entity_poly.pdbx_seq_one_letter_code
_entity_poly.pdbx_strand_id
1 'polypeptide(L)'
;MNIKIDQIALSDFYSRLIVNADGSLNVQGIVVKQSDNKSAGNDNSSLAPDKPAVPDNASAAAPKKMVRINSLSLQGGTVNFSDRHIKPNYSANLLEIGGRVSGLSSDENTLADIERDTEGLRQSIFQRKLKAKKHKELLKKGAAPSSVDMVKIEKEEHLKYLTMAYKEDKFPKPRNMVGLLKDLPAPEMQKLMLTHIVVKEDDLRFLAAQRALKVKEHISKSKQVEQERVFLVEPKSLQPEKKEKLKDSRVDFRLK
;
A
#
# COMPACT_ATOMS: atom_id res chain seq x y z
N MET A 1 13.86 16.33 13.41
CA MET A 1 14.57 16.40 12.12
C MET A 1 13.73 15.67 11.08
N ASN A 2 13.38 16.35 9.98
CA ASN A 2 12.58 15.77 8.91
C ASN A 2 13.50 15.55 7.72
N ILE A 3 13.66 14.30 7.31
CA ILE A 3 14.51 13.93 6.17
C ILE A 3 13.58 13.68 4.98
N LYS A 4 13.80 14.43 3.90
CA LYS A 4 13.13 14.22 2.62
C LYS A 4 14.17 13.80 1.61
N ILE A 5 13.91 12.68 0.94
CA ILE A 5 14.76 12.13 -0.10
C ILE A 5 13.90 12.00 -1.35
N ASP A 6 14.30 12.64 -2.44
CA ASP A 6 13.50 12.60 -3.66
C ASP A 6 13.67 11.25 -4.38
N GLN A 7 14.92 10.86 -4.60
CA GLN A 7 15.24 9.60 -5.25
C GLN A 7 16.40 8.89 -4.56
N ILE A 8 16.28 7.57 -4.46
CA ILE A 8 17.34 6.64 -4.08
C ILE A 8 17.43 5.59 -5.17
N ALA A 9 18.65 5.26 -5.59
CA ALA A 9 18.93 4.14 -6.47
C ALA A 9 20.00 3.27 -5.81
N LEU A 10 19.72 1.97 -5.67
CA LEU A 10 20.63 1.00 -5.08
C LEU A 10 20.88 -0.13 -6.09
N SER A 11 22.15 -0.38 -6.37
CA SER A 11 22.63 -1.51 -7.17
C SER A 11 23.44 -2.45 -6.29
N ASP A 12 23.41 -3.74 -6.62
CA ASP A 12 24.20 -4.81 -5.97
C ASP A 12 24.11 -4.77 -4.44
N PHE A 13 22.92 -4.44 -3.95
CA PHE A 13 22.68 -4.18 -2.55
C PHE A 13 22.49 -5.48 -1.77
N TYR A 14 22.90 -5.47 -0.51
CA TYR A 14 22.61 -6.56 0.41
C TYR A 14 21.73 -6.07 1.56
N SER A 15 20.67 -6.82 1.85
CA SER A 15 19.81 -6.54 3.00
C SER A 15 19.46 -7.82 3.77
N ARG A 16 19.39 -7.71 5.09
CA ARG A 16 18.90 -8.78 5.96
C ARG A 16 17.64 -8.29 6.66
N LEU A 17 16.52 -8.92 6.35
CA LEU A 17 15.22 -8.59 6.92
C LEU A 17 14.83 -9.68 7.91
N ILE A 18 14.61 -9.29 9.17
CA ILE A 18 14.19 -10.20 10.23
C ILE A 18 12.90 -9.67 10.82
N VAL A 19 11.82 -10.46 10.72
CA VAL A 19 10.61 -10.27 11.51
C VAL A 19 10.79 -11.02 12.82
N ASN A 20 10.86 -10.28 13.92
CA ASN A 20 11.01 -10.84 15.26
C ASN A 20 9.69 -11.45 15.74
N ALA A 21 9.75 -12.23 16.82
CA ALA A 21 8.58 -12.90 17.37
C ALA A 21 7.46 -11.93 17.80
N ASP A 22 7.81 -10.70 18.18
CA ASP A 22 6.88 -9.61 18.53
C ASP A 22 6.29 -8.89 17.30
N GLY A 23 6.62 -9.35 16.09
CA GLY A 23 6.20 -8.73 14.83
C GLY A 23 7.02 -7.50 14.43
N SER A 24 8.00 -7.10 15.25
CA SER A 24 8.89 -5.99 14.91
C SER A 24 9.84 -6.40 13.77
N LEU A 25 10.13 -5.46 12.88
CA LEU A 25 11.06 -5.67 11.77
C LEU A 25 12.41 -5.04 12.09
N ASN A 26 13.50 -5.77 11.85
CA ASN A 26 14.82 -5.17 11.78
C ASN A 26 14.95 -4.35 10.49
N VAL A 27 15.19 -3.04 10.64
CA VAL A 27 15.40 -2.09 9.53
C VAL A 27 16.86 -1.63 9.43
N GLN A 28 17.82 -2.44 9.89
CA GLN A 28 19.23 -2.05 9.84
C GLN A 28 19.73 -1.92 8.39
N GLY A 29 20.66 -0.99 8.22
CA GLY A 29 21.01 -0.37 6.94
C GLY A 29 21.27 -1.35 5.80
N ILE A 30 20.80 -0.96 4.61
CA ILE A 30 21.17 -1.61 3.36
C ILE A 30 22.64 -1.31 3.11
N VAL A 31 23.46 -2.36 3.05
CA VAL A 31 24.89 -2.21 2.76
C VAL A 31 25.05 -2.34 1.26
N VAL A 32 25.46 -1.25 0.61
CA VAL A 32 26.00 -1.32 -0.76
C VAL A 32 27.40 -1.87 -0.62
N LYS A 33 27.67 -3.01 -1.26
CA LYS A 33 29.01 -3.61 -1.23
C LYS A 33 29.94 -2.73 -2.06
N GLN A 34 30.55 -1.73 -1.43
CA GLN A 34 31.66 -1.01 -2.02
C GLN A 34 32.87 -1.94 -1.94
N SER A 35 33.32 -2.42 -3.09
CA SER A 35 34.44 -3.34 -3.19
C SER A 35 35.74 -2.61 -2.90
N ASP A 36 36.09 -2.47 -1.61
CA ASP A 36 37.46 -2.16 -1.17
C ASP A 36 37.75 -2.77 0.23
N ASN A 37 38.60 -3.81 0.18
CA ASN A 37 39.74 -4.15 1.07
C ASN A 37 39.60 -4.47 2.59
N LYS A 38 40.26 -5.59 2.94
CA LYS A 38 41.04 -5.90 4.17
C LYS A 38 40.40 -5.92 5.58
N SER A 39 40.41 -7.14 6.12
CA SER A 39 40.71 -7.64 7.49
C SER A 39 40.68 -6.74 8.74
N ALA A 40 39.94 -7.29 9.73
CA ALA A 40 40.34 -7.67 11.10
C ALA A 40 40.48 -6.60 12.21
N GLY A 41 39.86 -6.90 13.35
CA GLY A 41 40.13 -6.33 14.68
C GLY A 41 39.04 -6.60 15.71
N ASN A 42 39.24 -7.62 16.55
CA ASN A 42 38.47 -7.91 17.77
C ASN A 42 38.73 -6.86 18.86
N ASP A 43 37.78 -6.64 19.78
CA ASP A 43 37.99 -6.87 21.23
C ASP A 43 36.69 -6.71 22.05
N ASN A 44 36.65 -7.47 23.15
CA ASN A 44 35.51 -7.82 24.01
C ASN A 44 35.58 -7.11 25.39
N SER A 45 34.46 -7.17 26.12
CA SER A 45 34.27 -6.99 27.60
C SER A 45 33.87 -5.58 28.09
N SER A 46 33.01 -5.38 29.11
CA SER A 46 32.16 -6.23 29.97
C SER A 46 31.25 -5.32 30.85
N LEU A 47 30.41 -5.94 31.70
CA LEU A 47 29.21 -5.43 32.39
C LEU A 47 29.39 -4.48 33.62
N ALA A 48 28.25 -3.88 33.99
CA ALA A 48 27.82 -2.90 35.03
C ALA A 48 27.99 -3.34 36.52
N PRO A 49 27.36 -2.75 37.59
CA PRO A 49 26.39 -1.62 37.74
C PRO A 49 26.54 -0.70 39.00
N ASP A 50 25.75 0.40 39.10
CA ASP A 50 25.01 0.75 40.36
C ASP A 50 23.88 1.79 40.17
N LYS A 51 22.82 1.69 41.00
CA LYS A 51 21.51 2.41 41.02
C LYS A 51 21.47 3.38 42.24
N PRO A 52 20.39 4.13 42.62
CA PRO A 52 19.18 4.65 41.94
C PRO A 52 18.89 6.17 42.16
N ALA A 53 18.17 6.83 41.26
CA ALA A 53 17.33 7.99 41.60
C ALA A 53 16.15 8.15 40.61
N VAL A 54 14.94 8.22 41.15
CA VAL A 54 13.69 8.72 40.54
C VAL A 54 12.93 9.43 41.68
N PRO A 55 12.02 10.40 41.42
CA PRO A 55 11.38 10.71 40.15
C PRO A 55 11.40 12.21 39.77
N ASP A 56 11.39 12.52 38.48
CA ASP A 56 10.70 13.74 38.07
C ASP A 56 10.03 13.60 36.70
N ASN A 57 8.84 14.17 36.65
CA ASN A 57 7.76 13.84 35.75
C ASN A 57 7.72 14.85 34.61
N ALA A 58 8.27 14.51 33.45
CA ALA A 58 8.00 15.18 32.17
C ALA A 58 8.52 14.32 31.02
N SER A 59 7.76 13.30 30.59
CA SER A 59 8.02 12.63 29.31
C SER A 59 7.58 13.56 28.18
N ALA A 60 8.42 14.55 27.88
CA ALA A 60 8.40 15.25 26.62
C ALA A 60 8.71 14.21 25.53
N ALA A 61 7.68 13.80 24.79
CA ALA A 61 7.81 12.92 23.64
C ALA A 61 8.87 13.51 22.69
N ALA A 62 10.02 12.85 22.58
CA ALA A 62 11.07 13.24 21.67
C ALA A 62 10.50 13.35 20.24
N PRO A 63 10.87 14.36 19.44
CA PRO A 63 10.32 14.57 18.11
C PRO A 63 10.63 13.34 17.23
N LYS A 64 9.60 12.53 16.95
CA LYS A 64 9.68 11.32 16.12
C LYS A 64 10.23 11.76 14.74
N LYS A 65 11.44 11.32 14.40
CA LYS A 65 12.14 11.73 13.18
C LYS A 65 11.39 11.20 11.97
N MET A 66 10.89 12.11 11.14
CA MET A 66 10.10 11.76 9.97
C MET A 66 11.02 11.63 8.75
N VAL A 67 10.99 10.46 8.10
CA VAL A 67 11.73 10.20 6.85
C VAL A 67 10.74 9.98 5.71
N ARG A 68 10.99 10.61 4.56
CA ARG A 68 10.19 10.45 3.33
C ARG A 68 11.10 10.16 2.15
N ILE A 69 10.73 9.16 1.34
CA ILE A 69 11.42 8.77 0.11
C ILE A 69 10.40 8.76 -1.02
N ASN A 70 10.56 9.64 -2.01
CA ASN A 70 9.64 9.72 -3.14
C ASN A 70 9.79 8.52 -4.09
N SER A 71 11.01 8.13 -4.43
CA SER A 71 11.30 6.96 -5.28
C SER A 71 12.54 6.19 -4.82
N LEU A 72 12.45 4.87 -4.78
CA LEU A 72 13.53 3.92 -4.50
C LEU A 72 13.62 2.91 -5.65
N SER A 73 14.73 2.92 -6.39
CA SER A 73 15.04 1.92 -7.42
C SER A 73 16.03 0.91 -6.86
N LEU A 74 15.77 -0.37 -7.07
CA LEU A 74 16.56 -1.50 -6.61
C LEU A 74 17.00 -2.32 -7.82
N GLN A 75 18.25 -2.77 -7.85
CA GLN A 75 18.78 -3.60 -8.92
C GLN A 75 19.83 -4.58 -8.39
N GLY A 76 19.73 -5.85 -8.81
CA GLY A 76 20.78 -6.86 -8.57
C GLY A 76 21.01 -7.23 -7.10
N GLY A 77 20.05 -6.99 -6.20
CA GLY A 77 20.26 -7.17 -4.77
C GLY A 77 20.03 -8.57 -4.24
N THR A 78 20.64 -8.88 -3.10
CA THR A 78 20.39 -10.10 -2.33
C THR A 78 19.70 -9.76 -1.01
N VAL A 79 18.59 -10.44 -0.71
CA VAL A 79 17.83 -10.26 0.53
C VAL A 79 17.71 -11.57 1.29
N ASN A 80 18.28 -11.59 2.50
CA ASN A 80 18.08 -12.69 3.44
C ASN A 80 16.89 -12.38 4.35
N PHE A 81 15.78 -13.12 4.16
CA PHE A 81 14.55 -12.96 4.92
C PHE A 81 14.41 -14.06 5.97
N SER A 82 14.09 -13.67 7.21
CA SER A 82 13.77 -14.60 8.30
C SER A 82 12.55 -14.10 9.05
N ASP A 83 11.51 -14.92 9.14
CA ASP A 83 10.29 -14.64 9.89
C ASP A 83 10.21 -15.58 11.09
N ARG A 84 10.38 -14.99 12.28
CA ARG A 84 10.28 -15.67 13.57
C ARG A 84 8.93 -15.42 14.26
N HIS A 85 8.04 -14.66 13.62
CA HIS A 85 6.69 -14.39 14.11
C HIS A 85 5.74 -15.52 13.75
N ILE A 86 5.89 -16.07 12.54
CA ILE A 86 5.09 -17.20 12.07
C ILE A 86 5.68 -18.52 12.57
N LYS A 87 4.83 -19.44 13.07
CA LYS A 87 5.23 -20.79 13.47
C LYS A 87 4.72 -21.84 12.46
N PRO A 88 5.57 -22.78 11.99
CA PRO A 88 7.02 -22.84 12.23
C PRO A 88 7.74 -21.66 11.55
N ASN A 89 8.90 -21.27 12.09
CA ASN A 89 9.67 -20.14 11.58
C ASN A 89 10.00 -20.33 10.10
N TYR A 90 9.91 -19.24 9.33
CA TYR A 90 10.15 -19.24 7.89
C TYR A 90 11.45 -18.51 7.56
N SER A 91 12.21 -18.95 6.56
CA SER A 91 13.42 -18.25 6.08
C SER A 91 13.63 -18.47 4.58
N ALA A 92 14.09 -17.43 3.89
CA ALA A 92 14.33 -17.43 2.45
C ALA A 92 15.55 -16.58 2.10
N ASN A 93 16.30 -17.01 1.07
CA ASN A 93 17.34 -16.21 0.44
C ASN A 93 16.86 -15.80 -0.95
N LEU A 94 16.70 -14.50 -1.15
CA LEU A 94 16.18 -13.91 -2.38
C LEU A 94 17.35 -13.28 -3.14
N LEU A 95 17.55 -13.72 -4.39
CA LEU A 95 18.63 -13.27 -5.26
C LEU A 95 18.07 -12.37 -6.37
N GLU A 96 18.93 -11.53 -6.94
CA GLU A 96 18.63 -10.68 -8.11
C GLU A 96 17.41 -9.75 -7.92
N ILE A 97 17.17 -9.31 -6.69
CA ILE A 97 16.04 -8.45 -6.38
C ILE A 97 16.20 -7.08 -7.04
N GLY A 98 15.19 -6.72 -7.82
CA GLY A 98 15.08 -5.42 -8.46
C GLY A 98 13.64 -4.90 -8.50
N GLY A 99 13.49 -3.64 -8.86
CA GLY A 99 12.19 -2.98 -8.99
C GLY A 99 12.21 -1.54 -8.50
N ARG A 100 11.05 -0.89 -8.56
CA ARG A 100 10.88 0.50 -8.12
C ARG A 100 9.75 0.61 -7.11
N VAL A 101 10.04 1.23 -5.97
CA VAL A 101 9.10 1.50 -4.88
C VAL A 101 8.96 3.01 -4.73
N SER A 102 7.73 3.53 -4.57
CA SER A 102 7.50 4.98 -4.48
C SER A 102 6.62 5.36 -3.30
N GLY A 103 6.86 6.53 -2.73
CA GLY A 103 6.02 7.13 -1.69
C GLY A 103 6.20 6.54 -0.28
N LEU A 104 7.42 6.10 0.07
CA LEU A 104 7.73 5.58 1.40
C LEU A 104 7.77 6.70 2.43
N SER A 105 7.14 6.49 3.59
CA SER A 105 7.10 7.45 4.70
C SER A 105 7.08 6.69 6.02
N SER A 106 7.90 7.12 6.99
CA SER A 106 7.94 6.56 8.35
C SER A 106 6.84 7.12 9.27
N ASP A 107 5.67 7.42 8.71
CA ASP A 107 4.53 8.03 9.41
C ASP A 107 3.41 6.98 9.53
N GLU A 108 2.92 6.71 10.74
CA GLU A 108 2.16 5.51 11.09
C GLU A 108 0.61 5.69 11.12
N ASN A 109 0.00 6.71 10.46
CA ASN A 109 -1.45 7.03 10.58
C ASN A 109 -2.21 7.28 9.20
N THR A 110 -3.42 6.69 8.88
CA THR A 110 -4.09 6.53 7.48
C THR A 110 -5.67 6.74 7.17
N LEU A 111 -6.23 7.85 6.62
CA LEU A 111 -7.65 8.45 6.44
C LEU A 111 -7.79 8.68 4.92
N ALA A 112 -8.79 9.41 4.43
CA ALA A 112 -9.05 9.68 3.01
C ALA A 112 -8.44 11.00 2.47
N ASP A 113 -7.80 10.95 1.30
CA ASP A 113 -7.46 12.12 0.44
C ASP A 113 -8.46 12.09 -0.71
N ILE A 114 -9.38 13.06 -0.75
CA ILE A 114 -10.57 12.99 -1.62
C ILE A 114 -10.18 12.86 -3.09
N GLU A 115 -9.18 13.60 -3.56
CA GLU A 115 -8.78 13.55 -4.98
C GLU A 115 -8.12 12.22 -5.31
N ARG A 116 -7.15 11.79 -4.49
CA ARG A 116 -6.47 10.51 -4.71
C ARG A 116 -7.39 9.31 -4.56
N ASP A 117 -8.31 9.36 -3.61
CA ASP A 117 -9.28 8.30 -3.35
C ASP A 117 -10.35 8.25 -4.44
N THR A 118 -10.75 9.40 -4.98
CA THR A 118 -11.63 9.46 -6.14
C THR A 118 -10.96 8.82 -7.35
N GLU A 119 -9.71 9.16 -7.67
CA GLU A 119 -8.98 8.53 -8.78
C GLU A 119 -8.77 7.03 -8.56
N GLY A 120 -8.38 6.63 -7.34
CA GLY A 120 -8.21 5.23 -6.99
C GLY A 120 -9.51 4.42 -7.11
N LEU A 121 -10.63 5.00 -6.66
CA LEU A 121 -11.94 4.36 -6.73
C LEU A 121 -12.48 4.32 -8.16
N ARG A 122 -12.25 5.36 -8.94
CA ARG A 122 -12.56 5.40 -10.38
C ARG A 122 -11.83 4.28 -11.13
N GLN A 123 -10.54 4.11 -10.86
CA GLN A 123 -9.75 3.03 -11.45
C GLN A 123 -10.24 1.65 -10.99
N SER A 124 -10.61 1.50 -9.71
CA SER A 124 -11.17 0.26 -9.17
C SER A 124 -12.52 -0.11 -9.81
N ILE A 125 -13.43 0.86 -9.94
CA ILE A 125 -14.74 0.69 -10.61
C ILE A 125 -14.52 0.28 -12.06
N PHE A 126 -13.61 0.95 -12.77
CA PHE A 126 -13.24 0.61 -14.14
C PHE A 126 -12.76 -0.84 -14.25
N GLN A 127 -11.80 -1.24 -13.41
CA GLN A 127 -11.30 -2.62 -13.37
C GLN A 127 -12.39 -3.63 -13.03
N ARG A 128 -13.30 -3.30 -12.12
CA ARG A 128 -14.44 -4.16 -11.77
C ARG A 128 -15.41 -4.33 -12.94
N LYS A 129 -15.63 -3.28 -13.76
CA LYS A 129 -16.44 -3.40 -15.00
C LYS A 129 -15.83 -4.38 -15.99
N LEU A 130 -14.51 -4.30 -16.20
CA LEU A 130 -13.76 -5.25 -17.03
C LEU A 130 -13.89 -6.68 -16.48
N LYS A 131 -13.62 -6.86 -15.19
CA LYS A 131 -13.71 -8.15 -14.49
C LYS A 131 -15.12 -8.72 -14.55
N ALA A 132 -16.15 -7.88 -14.49
CA ALA A 132 -17.54 -8.32 -14.61
C ALA A 132 -17.83 -8.92 -16.00
N LYS A 133 -17.22 -8.41 -17.08
CA LYS A 133 -17.35 -9.03 -18.42
C LYS A 133 -16.73 -10.41 -18.45
N LYS A 134 -15.50 -10.54 -17.94
CA LYS A 134 -14.82 -11.84 -17.83
C LYS A 134 -15.58 -12.80 -16.92
N HIS A 135 -16.04 -12.34 -15.76
CA HIS A 135 -16.85 -13.12 -14.82
C HIS A 135 -18.11 -13.66 -15.50
N LYS A 136 -18.86 -12.81 -16.21
CA LYS A 136 -20.05 -13.19 -16.97
C LYS A 136 -19.75 -14.22 -18.07
N GLU A 137 -18.61 -14.12 -18.73
CA GLU A 137 -18.15 -15.12 -19.70
C GLU A 137 -17.82 -16.45 -19.00
N LEU A 138 -17.09 -16.41 -17.89
CA LEU A 138 -16.74 -17.60 -17.11
C LEU A 138 -17.98 -18.27 -16.49
N LEU A 139 -19.01 -17.50 -16.13
CA LEU A 139 -20.27 -18.04 -15.61
C LEU A 139 -20.97 -18.89 -16.67
N LYS A 140 -21.00 -18.40 -17.92
CA LYS A 140 -21.54 -19.17 -19.05
C LYS A 140 -20.73 -20.44 -19.33
N LYS A 141 -19.46 -20.47 -18.95
CA LYS A 141 -18.54 -21.61 -19.09
C LYS A 141 -18.50 -22.50 -17.85
N GLY A 142 -19.24 -22.20 -16.78
CA GLY A 142 -19.23 -22.97 -15.53
C GLY A 142 -17.94 -22.86 -14.70
N ALA A 143 -17.05 -21.91 -14.99
CA ALA A 143 -15.72 -21.77 -14.38
C ALA A 143 -15.52 -20.42 -13.65
N ALA A 144 -16.61 -19.73 -13.30
CA ALA A 144 -16.51 -18.44 -12.64
C ALA A 144 -16.15 -18.56 -11.15
N PRO A 145 -15.24 -17.72 -10.63
CA PRO A 145 -15.01 -17.62 -9.21
C PRO A 145 -16.24 -17.05 -8.48
N SER A 146 -16.27 -17.22 -7.16
CA SER A 146 -17.38 -16.76 -6.31
C SER A 146 -17.61 -15.25 -6.33
N SER A 147 -16.59 -14.45 -6.63
CA SER A 147 -16.70 -12.98 -6.74
C SER A 147 -15.99 -12.44 -7.98
N VAL A 148 -16.53 -11.33 -8.51
CA VAL A 148 -15.92 -10.54 -9.57
C VAL A 148 -14.51 -10.08 -9.19
N ASP A 149 -14.24 -9.80 -7.91
CA ASP A 149 -12.95 -9.25 -7.48
C ASP A 149 -11.80 -10.25 -7.62
N MET A 150 -12.10 -11.55 -7.54
CA MET A 150 -11.14 -12.65 -7.70
C MET A 150 -10.76 -12.91 -9.16
N VAL A 151 -11.49 -12.34 -10.11
CA VAL A 151 -11.19 -12.49 -11.54
C VAL A 151 -9.91 -11.74 -11.88
N LYS A 152 -8.94 -12.46 -12.45
CA LYS A 152 -7.71 -11.89 -13.01
C LYS A 152 -7.88 -11.68 -14.52
N ILE A 153 -7.44 -10.54 -15.04
CA ILE A 153 -7.44 -10.23 -16.47
C ILE A 153 -5.99 -10.17 -16.92
N GLU A 154 -5.63 -11.06 -17.83
CA GLU A 154 -4.30 -11.06 -18.44
C GLU A 154 -4.20 -10.00 -19.54
N LYS A 155 -2.98 -9.59 -19.87
CA LYS A 155 -2.71 -8.52 -20.85
C LYS A 155 -3.31 -8.84 -22.23
N GLU A 156 -3.24 -10.11 -22.64
CA GLU A 156 -3.73 -10.61 -23.93
C GLU A 156 -5.26 -10.50 -24.06
N GLU A 157 -5.99 -10.67 -22.95
CA GLU A 157 -7.44 -10.60 -22.95
C GLU A 157 -7.98 -9.20 -22.59
N HIS A 158 -7.11 -8.29 -22.15
CA HIS A 158 -7.51 -6.96 -21.67
C HIS A 158 -8.30 -6.19 -22.74
N LEU A 159 -7.82 -6.18 -23.98
CA LEU A 159 -8.47 -5.48 -25.09
C LEU A 159 -9.88 -6.03 -25.35
N LYS A 160 -10.07 -7.35 -25.29
CA LYS A 160 -11.36 -8.01 -25.50
C LYS A 160 -12.38 -7.50 -24.47
N TYR A 161 -12.04 -7.58 -23.18
CA TYR A 161 -12.97 -7.17 -22.12
C TYR A 161 -13.15 -5.65 -22.05
N LEU A 162 -12.13 -4.87 -22.43
CA LEU A 162 -12.23 -3.42 -22.56
C LEU A 162 -13.27 -3.04 -23.60
N THR A 163 -13.18 -3.61 -24.79
CA THR A 163 -14.14 -3.37 -25.87
C THR A 163 -15.56 -3.80 -25.48
N MET A 164 -15.71 -4.95 -24.80
CA MET A 164 -17.01 -5.40 -24.28
C MET A 164 -17.58 -4.44 -23.24
N ALA A 165 -16.75 -3.98 -22.30
CA ALA A 165 -17.18 -3.05 -21.25
C ALA A 165 -17.53 -1.67 -21.83
N TYR A 166 -16.71 -1.14 -22.74
CA TYR A 166 -16.95 0.10 -23.46
C TYR A 166 -18.27 0.06 -24.26
N LYS A 167 -18.54 -1.05 -24.96
CA LYS A 167 -19.79 -1.22 -25.72
C LYS A 167 -21.02 -1.28 -24.82
N GLU A 168 -20.93 -1.93 -23.66
CA GLU A 168 -22.08 -2.07 -22.74
C GLU A 168 -22.34 -0.83 -21.88
N ASP A 169 -21.33 -0.01 -21.62
CA ASP A 169 -21.46 1.16 -20.76
C ASP A 169 -22.40 2.23 -21.35
N LYS A 170 -23.19 2.89 -20.48
CA LYS A 170 -24.25 3.83 -20.86
C LYS A 170 -23.78 5.29 -20.78
N PHE A 171 -22.80 5.68 -21.60
CA PHE A 171 -22.33 7.06 -21.72
C PHE A 171 -22.29 7.49 -23.20
N PRO A 172 -22.27 8.80 -23.52
CA PRO A 172 -22.22 9.28 -24.89
C PRO A 172 -20.90 8.90 -25.55
N LYS A 173 -20.97 8.07 -26.60
CA LYS A 173 -19.78 7.59 -27.32
C LYS A 173 -19.59 8.37 -28.61
N PRO A 174 -18.34 8.71 -28.99
CA PRO A 174 -18.07 9.39 -30.25
C PRO A 174 -18.53 8.52 -31.43
N ARG A 175 -19.17 9.17 -32.39
CA ARG A 175 -19.64 8.56 -33.63
C ARG A 175 -18.89 9.17 -34.82
N ASN A 176 -18.65 8.38 -35.85
CA ASN A 176 -18.07 8.86 -37.10
C ASN A 176 -19.12 9.67 -37.90
N MET A 177 -18.69 10.35 -38.96
CA MET A 177 -19.57 11.19 -39.78
C MET A 177 -20.74 10.44 -40.44
N VAL A 178 -20.69 9.11 -40.47
CA VAL A 178 -21.76 8.22 -40.97
C VAL A 178 -22.73 7.77 -39.87
N GLY A 179 -22.54 8.23 -38.62
CA GLY A 179 -23.40 7.90 -37.48
C GLY A 179 -23.09 6.55 -36.79
N LEU A 180 -22.10 5.78 -37.28
CA LEU A 180 -21.63 4.55 -36.64
C LEU A 180 -20.71 4.88 -35.44
N LEU A 181 -20.68 3.98 -34.45
CA LEU A 181 -19.77 4.06 -33.30
C LEU A 181 -18.32 4.09 -33.79
N LYS A 182 -17.55 5.11 -33.39
CA LYS A 182 -16.14 5.22 -33.77
C LYS A 182 -15.34 4.09 -33.14
N ASP A 183 -14.53 3.41 -33.95
CA ASP A 183 -13.53 2.45 -33.44
C ASP A 183 -12.39 3.26 -32.81
N LEU A 184 -12.14 3.04 -31.52
CA LEU A 184 -11.20 3.82 -30.73
C LEU A 184 -10.06 2.91 -30.25
N PRO A 185 -8.81 3.41 -30.24
CA PRO A 185 -7.70 2.66 -29.68
C PRO A 185 -7.92 2.43 -28.17
N ALA A 186 -7.33 1.36 -27.63
CA ALA A 186 -7.50 0.95 -26.23
C ALA A 186 -7.28 2.10 -25.21
N PRO A 187 -6.24 2.95 -25.33
CA PRO A 187 -6.03 4.05 -24.38
C PRO A 187 -7.16 5.09 -24.39
N GLU A 188 -7.78 5.34 -25.55
CA GLU A 188 -8.89 6.28 -25.68
C GLU A 188 -10.18 5.72 -25.08
N MET A 189 -10.49 4.44 -25.33
CA MET A 189 -11.62 3.78 -24.69
C MET A 189 -11.50 3.81 -23.16
N GLN A 190 -10.32 3.49 -22.64
CA GLN A 190 -10.05 3.54 -21.21
C GLN A 190 -10.24 4.95 -20.65
N LYS A 191 -9.68 5.97 -21.30
CA LYS A 191 -9.83 7.37 -20.86
C LYS A 191 -11.29 7.82 -20.86
N LEU A 192 -12.04 7.49 -21.92
CA LEU A 192 -13.48 7.80 -21.99
C LEU A 192 -14.27 7.11 -20.87
N MET A 193 -14.01 5.83 -20.62
CA MET A 193 -14.68 5.12 -19.53
C MET A 193 -14.34 5.73 -18.17
N LEU A 194 -13.07 6.04 -17.90
CA LEU A 194 -12.64 6.66 -16.65
C LEU A 194 -13.30 8.03 -16.43
N THR A 195 -13.28 8.89 -17.44
CA THR A 195 -13.87 10.25 -17.34
C THR A 195 -15.37 10.24 -17.07
N HIS A 196 -16.09 9.19 -17.48
CA HIS A 196 -17.53 9.05 -17.25
C HIS A 196 -17.87 8.23 -15.99
N ILE A 197 -16.89 7.72 -15.25
CA ILE A 197 -17.14 7.11 -13.94
C ILE A 197 -17.28 8.21 -12.90
N VAL A 198 -18.50 8.34 -12.40
CA VAL A 198 -18.87 9.24 -11.30
C VAL A 198 -18.65 8.51 -9.98
N VAL A 199 -17.82 9.08 -9.13
CA VAL A 199 -17.61 8.65 -7.74
C VAL A 199 -18.44 9.55 -6.85
N LYS A 200 -19.31 8.96 -6.03
CA LYS A 200 -20.17 9.70 -5.11
C LYS A 200 -19.51 9.84 -3.74
N GLU A 201 -20.03 10.77 -2.95
CA GLU A 201 -19.61 10.96 -1.57
C GLU A 201 -19.79 9.68 -0.72
N ASP A 202 -20.91 8.98 -0.90
CA ASP A 202 -21.19 7.72 -0.21
C ASP A 202 -20.16 6.63 -0.53
N ASP A 203 -19.64 6.61 -1.76
CA ASP A 203 -18.61 5.66 -2.17
C ASP A 203 -17.29 5.92 -1.41
N LEU A 204 -16.96 7.20 -1.19
CA LEU A 204 -15.79 7.62 -0.41
C LEU A 204 -15.98 7.32 1.09
N ARG A 205 -17.19 7.54 1.63
CA ARG A 205 -17.54 7.18 3.02
C ARG A 205 -17.42 5.67 3.22
N PHE A 206 -17.94 4.88 2.30
CA PHE A 206 -17.81 3.43 2.30
C PHE A 206 -16.34 3.00 2.23
N LEU A 207 -15.54 3.61 1.35
CA LEU A 207 -14.10 3.34 1.28
C LEU A 207 -13.37 3.64 2.59
N ALA A 208 -13.69 4.75 3.26
CA ALA A 208 -13.13 5.10 4.55
C ALA A 208 -13.52 4.08 5.64
N ALA A 209 -14.79 3.66 5.68
CA ALA A 209 -15.26 2.62 6.60
C ALA A 209 -14.55 1.28 6.35
N GLN A 210 -14.40 0.86 5.09
CA GLN A 210 -13.68 -0.36 4.71
C GLN A 210 -12.21 -0.33 5.14
N ARG A 211 -11.53 0.82 4.99
CA ARG A 211 -10.14 0.98 5.46
C ARG A 211 -10.06 0.84 6.97
N ALA A 212 -10.95 1.51 7.70
CA ALA A 212 -10.98 1.45 9.15
C ALA A 212 -11.33 0.05 9.67
N LEU A 213 -12.21 -0.70 8.98
CA LEU A 213 -12.47 -2.11 9.26
C LEU A 213 -11.22 -2.96 9.04
N LYS A 214 -10.51 -2.81 7.92
CA LYS A 214 -9.24 -3.53 7.69
C LYS A 214 -8.19 -3.23 8.73
N VAL A 215 -8.11 -1.98 9.18
CA VAL A 215 -7.22 -1.57 10.28
C VAL A 215 -7.64 -2.24 11.59
N LYS A 216 -8.94 -2.22 11.92
CA LYS A 216 -9.47 -2.95 13.08
C LYS A 216 -9.18 -4.45 13.01
N GLU A 217 -9.37 -5.08 11.86
CA GLU A 217 -9.03 -6.49 11.64
C GLU A 217 -7.53 -6.76 11.83
N HIS A 218 -6.68 -5.87 11.33
CA HIS A 218 -5.23 -6.00 11.48
C HIS A 218 -4.80 -5.87 12.95
N ILE A 219 -5.37 -4.89 13.68
CA ILE A 219 -5.15 -4.71 15.12
C ILE A 219 -5.63 -5.94 15.90
N SER A 220 -6.82 -6.45 15.59
CA SER A 220 -7.36 -7.66 16.25
C SER A 220 -6.50 -8.90 15.97
N LYS A 221 -5.99 -9.06 14.74
CA LYS A 221 -5.08 -10.15 14.37
C LYS A 221 -3.74 -10.12 15.13
N SER A 222 -3.28 -8.94 15.53
CA SER A 222 -2.05 -8.80 16.32
C SER A 222 -2.13 -9.46 17.70
N LYS A 223 -3.34 -9.73 18.22
CA LYS A 223 -3.63 -10.23 19.59
C LYS A 223 -3.08 -9.37 20.72
N GLN A 224 -2.58 -8.15 20.42
CA GLN A 224 -2.08 -7.20 21.42
C GLN A 224 -3.23 -6.35 22.01
N VAL A 225 -4.38 -6.30 21.35
CA VAL A 225 -5.56 -5.53 21.76
C VAL A 225 -6.82 -6.38 21.54
N GLU A 226 -7.64 -6.51 22.59
CA GLU A 226 -8.94 -7.19 22.53
C GLU A 226 -9.87 -6.52 21.52
N GLN A 227 -10.55 -7.31 20.69
CA GLN A 227 -11.39 -6.80 19.60
C GLN A 227 -12.51 -5.88 20.10
N GLU A 228 -13.01 -6.13 21.31
CA GLU A 228 -14.05 -5.37 22.00
C GLU A 228 -13.59 -3.96 22.40
N ARG A 229 -12.27 -3.72 22.48
CA ARG A 229 -11.71 -2.41 22.85
C ARG A 229 -11.49 -1.49 21.66
N VAL A 230 -11.68 -1.99 20.43
CA VAL A 230 -11.48 -1.23 19.19
C VAL A 230 -12.83 -0.90 18.58
N PHE A 231 -13.23 0.37 18.71
CA PHE A 231 -14.49 0.88 18.17
C PHE A 231 -14.26 1.61 16.85
N LEU A 232 -15.13 1.35 15.87
CA LEU A 232 -15.16 2.11 14.63
C LEU A 232 -16.02 3.35 14.84
N VAL A 233 -15.46 4.53 14.55
CA VAL A 233 -16.19 5.80 14.62
C VAL A 233 -16.26 6.39 13.22
N GLU A 234 -17.47 6.64 12.74
CA GLU A 234 -17.65 7.31 11.47
C GLU A 234 -17.18 8.77 11.55
N PRO A 235 -16.40 9.24 10.57
CA PRO A 235 -15.96 10.62 10.53
C PRO A 235 -17.15 11.54 10.21
N LYS A 236 -17.27 12.64 10.96
CA LYS A 236 -18.31 13.67 10.73
C LYS A 236 -18.17 14.38 9.38
N SER A 237 -16.95 14.38 8.82
CA SER A 237 -16.59 15.01 7.55
C SER A 237 -15.60 14.13 6.80
N LEU A 238 -15.70 14.09 5.47
CA LEU A 238 -14.70 13.47 4.60
C LEU A 238 -13.44 14.32 4.42
N GLN A 239 -13.54 15.62 4.69
CA GLN A 239 -12.38 16.52 4.69
C GLN A 239 -11.83 16.59 6.11
N PRO A 240 -10.59 16.11 6.33
CA PRO A 240 -9.96 16.21 7.62
C PRO A 240 -9.43 17.63 7.85
N GLU A 241 -9.27 18.04 9.12
CA GLU A 241 -8.58 19.28 9.44
C GLU A 241 -7.19 19.28 8.80
N LYS A 242 -6.85 20.36 8.09
CA LYS A 242 -5.51 20.54 7.51
C LYS A 242 -4.54 20.75 8.66
N LYS A 243 -3.71 19.73 8.90
CA LYS A 243 -2.65 19.77 9.89
C LYS A 243 -1.31 19.83 9.16
N GLU A 244 -0.47 20.80 9.51
CA GLU A 244 0.86 20.89 8.91
C GLU A 244 1.59 19.55 9.08
N LYS A 245 2.11 19.02 7.95
CA LYS A 245 2.90 17.78 7.84
C LYS A 245 2.12 16.46 7.83
N LEU A 246 0.80 16.46 7.95
CA LEU A 246 -0.05 15.27 7.76
C LEU A 246 -0.73 15.31 6.39
N LYS A 247 -0.79 14.17 5.69
CA LYS A 247 -1.62 14.05 4.48
C LYS A 247 -3.09 14.03 4.89
N ASP A 248 -3.98 14.42 3.99
CA ASP A 248 -5.41 14.29 4.24
C ASP A 248 -5.80 12.80 4.37
N SER A 249 -5.06 11.90 3.71
CA SER A 249 -5.14 10.47 3.98
C SER A 249 -4.52 9.97 5.32
N ARG A 250 -5.08 10.26 6.52
CA ARG A 250 -4.71 9.67 7.91
C ARG A 250 -5.78 9.13 9.02
N VAL A 251 -5.91 7.85 9.49
CA VAL A 251 -7.01 7.25 10.30
C VAL A 251 -6.72 7.70 11.70
N ASP A 252 -7.67 8.44 12.25
CA ASP A 252 -7.49 9.06 13.54
C ASP A 252 -7.89 8.07 14.63
N PHE A 253 -6.90 7.60 15.39
CA PHE A 253 -7.13 6.86 16.62
C PHE A 253 -7.39 7.83 17.77
N ARG A 254 -8.45 7.57 18.52
CA ARG A 254 -8.75 8.29 19.76
C ARG A 254 -8.80 7.26 20.89
N LEU A 255 -7.83 7.36 21.78
CA LEU A 255 -7.84 6.66 23.07
C LEU A 255 -8.74 7.45 24.01
N LYS A 256 -9.66 6.76 24.67
CA LYS A 256 -10.48 7.28 25.75
C LYS A 256 -10.07 6.61 27.04
#